data_AF-A0A5N5EVS4-F1
#
_entry.id   AF-A0A5N5EVS4-F1
#
_cell.length_a   1.000
_cell.length_b   1.000
_cell.length_c   1.000
_cell.angle_alpha   90.00
_cell.angle_beta   90.00
_cell.angle_gamma   90.00
#
_symmetry.space_group_name_H-M   'P 1'
#
loop_
_entity.id
_entity.type
_entity.pdbx_description
1 polymer ?
#
loop_
_entity_poly.entity_id
_entity_poly.type
_entity_poly.pdbx_seq_one_letter_code
_entity_poly.pdbx_strand_id
1 'polypeptide(L)'
;MDHILLGDGYASGMIDLGGLLVCQISSFNKVWATHEGGPGNLGASFFEPSPLPHGFYMLGCYSQPNNIPFYGWALAAKPTKDNDDDPSSPLLRQPVDFTLIWSSEFLNIKKDGNGYVWLPTASDGYKAIGLVVTSSPEKPSLDKIRCVRSSLTDECEADLWIWGPGTASDANGFNVFSVRPSNRGTSAMGVFAGTFIAAQQNGGLSTVACLKNAAISNPQVSMPNLTQIEALLEAYSPFIYFHPDEVYLPSVNVCVLTVYFNGGFLQPSKMAENVEGISKRR
;
A
#
# COMPACT_ATOMS: atom_id res chain seq x y z
N MET A 1 -15.45 34.69 -3.95
CA MET A 1 -15.15 33.79 -5.08
C MET A 1 -15.24 32.39 -4.52
N ASP A 2 -16.38 31.77 -4.74
CA ASP A 2 -16.68 30.45 -4.20
C ASP A 2 -15.88 29.40 -4.96
N HIS A 3 -14.84 28.86 -4.32
CA HIS A 3 -14.17 27.67 -4.81
C HIS A 3 -15.10 26.48 -4.59
N ILE A 4 -16.01 26.24 -5.53
CA ILE A 4 -16.83 25.03 -5.56
C ILE A 4 -15.88 23.85 -5.71
N LEU A 5 -15.80 23.00 -4.69
CA LEU A 5 -15.11 21.72 -4.72
C LEU A 5 -15.91 20.78 -5.65
N LEU A 6 -15.55 20.74 -6.93
CA LEU A 6 -16.18 19.94 -7.99
C LEU A 6 -15.69 18.48 -8.02
N GLY A 7 -15.31 17.90 -6.88
CA GLY A 7 -14.71 16.57 -6.83
C GLY A 7 -15.74 15.45 -6.79
N ASP A 8 -15.81 14.64 -7.86
CA ASP A 8 -16.74 13.50 -7.95
C ASP A 8 -16.08 12.13 -7.68
N GLY A 9 -14.75 12.07 -7.52
CA GLY A 9 -14.01 10.80 -7.34
C GLY A 9 -13.88 10.31 -5.90
N TYR A 10 -14.26 11.12 -4.90
CA TYR A 10 -14.15 10.75 -3.49
C TYR A 10 -15.10 9.60 -3.10
N ALA A 11 -14.62 8.72 -2.22
CA ALA A 11 -15.32 7.52 -1.75
C ALA A 11 -15.77 6.54 -2.86
N SER A 12 -15.26 6.68 -4.08
CA SER A 12 -15.49 5.73 -5.19
C SER A 12 -14.80 4.38 -4.99
N GLY A 13 -13.85 4.30 -4.04
CA GLY A 13 -12.99 3.13 -3.83
C GLY A 13 -11.86 2.99 -4.86
N MET A 14 -11.73 3.96 -5.77
CA MET A 14 -10.70 3.99 -6.81
C MET A 14 -10.00 5.35 -6.87
N ILE A 15 -8.74 5.37 -7.25
CA ILE A 15 -7.93 6.59 -7.33
C ILE A 15 -7.17 6.60 -8.65
N ASP A 16 -7.24 7.69 -9.39
CA ASP A 16 -6.42 7.90 -10.57
C ASP A 16 -5.06 8.51 -10.18
N LEU A 17 -3.98 7.80 -10.47
CA LEU A 17 -2.59 8.22 -10.21
C LEU A 17 -1.92 8.87 -11.43
N GLY A 18 -2.70 9.37 -12.40
CA GLY A 18 -2.22 10.05 -13.60
C GLY A 18 -2.34 9.17 -14.84
N GLY A 19 -3.54 8.65 -15.07
CA GLY A 19 -3.88 7.67 -16.11
C GLY A 19 -3.92 6.23 -15.62
N LEU A 20 -3.44 5.96 -14.40
CA LEU A 20 -3.44 4.63 -13.78
C LEU A 20 -4.44 4.59 -12.62
N LEU A 21 -5.57 3.93 -12.84
CA LEU A 21 -6.60 3.75 -11.84
C LEU A 21 -6.19 2.63 -10.89
N VAL A 22 -6.18 2.90 -9.58
CA VAL A 22 -5.88 1.90 -8.54
C VAL A 22 -7.08 1.68 -7.64
N CYS A 23 -7.23 0.47 -7.14
CA CYS A 23 -8.24 0.13 -6.13
C CYS A 23 -7.64 -0.76 -5.05
N GLN A 24 -8.18 -0.65 -3.83
CA GLN A 24 -7.76 -1.46 -2.71
C GLN A 24 -8.46 -2.82 -2.73
N ILE A 25 -7.67 -3.89 -2.65
CA ILE A 25 -8.14 -5.26 -2.51
C ILE A 25 -7.89 -5.71 -1.07
N SER A 26 -8.95 -6.07 -0.36
CA SER A 26 -8.91 -6.58 1.02
C SER A 26 -9.29 -8.07 1.13
N SER A 27 -9.64 -8.70 0.00
CA SER A 27 -9.92 -10.13 -0.10
C SER A 27 -8.73 -10.87 -0.71
N PHE A 28 -8.42 -12.04 -0.17
CA PHE A 28 -7.17 -12.72 -0.47
C PHE A 28 -7.32 -14.24 -0.47
N ASN A 29 -6.55 -14.89 -1.35
CA ASN A 29 -6.26 -16.31 -1.27
C ASN A 29 -4.94 -16.52 -0.53
N LYS A 30 -4.93 -17.36 0.50
CA LYS A 30 -3.68 -17.76 1.17
C LYS A 30 -2.88 -18.66 0.23
N VAL A 31 -1.64 -18.28 -0.05
CA VAL A 31 -0.74 -19.04 -0.94
C VAL A 31 0.19 -19.92 -0.12
N TRP A 32 0.83 -19.36 0.90
CA TRP A 32 1.82 -20.05 1.71
C TRP A 32 1.89 -19.45 3.11
N ALA A 33 2.28 -20.25 4.10
CA ALA A 33 2.63 -19.75 5.42
C ALA A 33 3.75 -20.55 6.04
N THR A 34 4.52 -19.85 6.86
CA THR A 34 5.43 -20.41 7.84
C THR A 34 4.90 -20.07 9.23
N HIS A 35 5.15 -20.95 10.20
CA HIS A 35 4.69 -20.86 11.59
C HIS A 35 5.86 -20.64 12.56
N GLU A 36 7.04 -20.39 12.00
CA GLU A 36 8.29 -20.09 12.72
C GLU A 36 9.04 -18.95 12.01
N GLY A 37 9.92 -18.27 12.75
CA GLY A 37 10.61 -17.05 12.33
C GLY A 37 9.74 -15.80 12.47
N GLY A 38 10.33 -14.64 12.19
CA GLY A 38 9.65 -13.35 12.26
C GLY A 38 9.28 -12.89 13.69
N PRO A 39 8.48 -11.82 13.81
CA PRO A 39 8.03 -11.27 15.09
C PRO A 39 7.30 -12.31 15.96
N GLY A 40 7.79 -12.50 17.19
CA GLY A 40 7.22 -13.46 18.14
C GLY A 40 7.45 -14.93 17.78
N ASN A 41 8.26 -15.23 16.75
CA ASN A 41 8.49 -16.58 16.23
C ASN A 41 7.19 -17.32 15.83
N LEU A 42 6.17 -16.56 15.38
CA LEU A 42 4.89 -17.12 14.94
C LEU A 42 4.83 -17.29 13.42
N GLY A 43 5.90 -16.92 12.71
CA GLY A 43 5.99 -16.95 11.26
C GLY A 43 5.20 -15.85 10.57
N ALA A 44 4.95 -16.05 9.28
CA ALA A 44 4.25 -15.11 8.42
C ALA A 44 3.41 -15.86 7.39
N SER A 45 2.39 -15.19 6.91
CA SER A 45 1.51 -15.69 5.86
C SER A 45 1.62 -14.81 4.62
N PHE A 46 1.50 -15.44 3.45
CA PHE A 46 1.64 -14.84 2.14
C PHE A 46 0.38 -15.08 1.34
N PHE A 47 -0.08 -14.02 0.69
CA PHE A 47 -1.42 -13.92 0.16
C PHE A 47 -1.43 -13.34 -1.25
N GLU A 48 -2.34 -13.85 -2.05
CA GLU A 48 -2.65 -13.33 -3.37
C GLU A 48 -3.96 -12.53 -3.31
N PRO A 49 -3.95 -11.23 -3.66
CA PRO A 49 -5.16 -10.44 -3.82
C PRO A 49 -6.14 -11.09 -4.80
N SER A 50 -7.35 -11.41 -4.34
CA SER A 50 -8.35 -12.10 -5.15
C SER A 50 -9.76 -12.03 -4.54
N PRO A 51 -10.84 -11.98 -5.34
CA PRO A 51 -10.84 -11.74 -6.79
C PRO A 51 -10.43 -10.30 -7.12
N LEU A 52 -9.91 -10.08 -8.33
CA LEU A 52 -9.65 -8.74 -8.85
C LEU A 52 -10.88 -8.20 -9.60
N PRO A 53 -11.20 -6.91 -9.48
CA PRO A 53 -12.22 -6.29 -10.31
C PRO A 53 -11.90 -6.40 -11.80
N HIS A 54 -12.93 -6.36 -12.64
CA HIS A 54 -12.76 -6.52 -14.09
C HIS A 54 -11.77 -5.49 -14.68
N GLY A 55 -10.78 -5.99 -15.42
CA GLY A 55 -9.73 -5.17 -16.05
C GLY A 55 -8.62 -4.70 -15.11
N PHE A 56 -8.69 -5.00 -13.81
CA PHE A 56 -7.61 -4.73 -12.87
C PHE A 56 -6.61 -5.89 -12.83
N TYR A 57 -5.34 -5.52 -12.65
CA TYR A 57 -4.22 -6.43 -12.58
C TYR A 57 -3.55 -6.36 -11.21
N MET A 58 -3.05 -7.51 -10.75
CA MET A 58 -2.25 -7.61 -9.52
C MET A 58 -0.89 -6.93 -9.72
N LEU A 59 -0.45 -6.20 -8.69
CA LEU A 59 0.86 -5.55 -8.66
C LEU A 59 1.90 -6.29 -7.80
N GLY A 60 1.44 -7.19 -6.93
CA GLY A 60 2.27 -8.07 -6.11
C GLY A 60 1.44 -8.80 -5.05
N CYS A 61 2.07 -9.77 -4.40
CA CYS A 61 1.50 -10.47 -3.25
C CYS A 61 1.58 -9.62 -1.97
N TYR A 62 0.67 -9.90 -1.05
CA TYR A 62 0.66 -9.34 0.30
C TYR A 62 1.31 -10.31 1.29
N SER A 63 1.93 -9.79 2.34
CA SER A 63 2.40 -10.60 3.47
C SER A 63 2.24 -9.86 4.78
N GLN A 64 2.02 -10.62 5.86
CA GLN A 64 1.99 -10.12 7.22
C GLN A 64 2.55 -11.14 8.20
N PRO A 65 3.09 -10.68 9.36
CA PRO A 65 3.42 -11.59 10.44
C PRO A 65 2.16 -12.22 11.03
N ASN A 66 2.28 -13.43 11.54
CA ASN A 66 1.14 -14.17 12.11
C ASN A 66 0.81 -13.75 13.56
N ASN A 67 1.59 -12.83 14.15
CA ASN A 67 1.36 -12.34 15.51
C ASN A 67 0.31 -11.22 15.60
N ILE A 68 -0.30 -10.86 14.46
CA ILE A 68 -1.36 -9.85 14.37
C ILE A 68 -2.60 -10.43 13.67
N PRO A 69 -3.81 -9.91 13.98
CA PRO A 69 -5.00 -10.25 13.21
C PRO A 69 -4.84 -9.94 11.71
N PHE A 70 -5.65 -10.58 10.87
CA PHE A 70 -5.66 -10.28 9.44
C PHE A 70 -6.40 -8.97 9.16
N TYR A 71 -5.70 -7.96 8.66
CA TYR A 71 -6.29 -6.66 8.26
C TYR A 71 -5.61 -6.05 7.03
N GLY A 72 -4.95 -6.89 6.24
CA GLY A 72 -4.16 -6.50 5.09
C GLY A 72 -4.95 -5.95 3.91
N TRP A 73 -4.23 -5.23 3.05
CA TRP A 73 -4.72 -4.81 1.74
C TRP A 73 -3.57 -4.69 0.75
N ALA A 74 -3.87 -4.78 -0.54
CA ALA A 74 -2.95 -4.49 -1.61
C ALA A 74 -3.65 -3.71 -2.73
N LEU A 75 -2.91 -2.90 -3.49
CA LEU A 75 -3.45 -2.21 -4.64
C LEU A 75 -3.42 -3.11 -5.88
N ALA A 76 -4.54 -3.11 -6.61
CA ALA A 76 -4.60 -3.56 -7.99
C ALA A 76 -4.69 -2.32 -8.89
N ALA A 77 -4.25 -2.45 -10.16
CA ALA A 77 -4.25 -1.32 -11.09
C ALA A 77 -4.86 -1.67 -12.45
N LYS A 78 -5.48 -0.66 -13.06
CA LYS A 78 -6.03 -0.67 -14.41
C LYS A 78 -5.64 0.63 -15.14
N PRO A 79 -5.29 0.61 -16.43
CA PRO A 79 -5.18 1.84 -17.22
C PRO A 79 -6.57 2.48 -17.38
N THR A 80 -6.67 3.80 -17.19
CA THR A 80 -7.95 4.54 -17.30
C THR A 80 -8.57 4.49 -18.70
N LYS A 81 -7.73 4.38 -19.73
CA LYS A 81 -8.12 4.20 -21.11
C LYS A 81 -7.85 2.75 -21.51
N ASP A 82 -8.86 2.08 -22.08
CA ASP A 82 -8.73 0.68 -22.53
C ASP A 82 -7.75 0.53 -23.72
N ASN A 83 -7.45 1.63 -24.42
CA ASN A 83 -6.36 1.73 -25.37
C ASN A 83 -5.32 2.72 -24.82
N ASP A 84 -4.09 2.26 -24.60
CA ASP A 84 -2.98 3.19 -24.37
C ASP A 84 -2.92 4.16 -25.56
N ASP A 85 -2.92 5.48 -25.27
CA ASP A 85 -2.81 6.52 -26.31
C ASP A 85 -1.53 6.33 -27.16
N ASP A 86 -0.56 5.59 -26.63
CA ASP A 86 0.64 5.10 -27.31
C ASP A 86 0.82 3.58 -27.08
N PRO A 87 0.44 2.72 -28.04
CA PRO A 87 0.60 1.26 -27.95
C PRO A 87 2.06 0.84 -27.74
N SER A 88 3.02 1.71 -28.07
CA SER A 88 4.45 1.42 -27.87
C SER A 88 4.90 1.60 -26.42
N SER A 89 4.14 2.33 -25.60
CA SER A 89 4.49 2.68 -24.22
C SER A 89 3.32 2.57 -23.23
N PRO A 90 2.74 1.36 -23.08
CA PRO A 90 1.59 1.14 -22.21
C PRO A 90 1.87 1.44 -20.74
N LEU A 91 0.87 1.81 -19.95
CA LEU A 91 1.06 2.08 -18.51
C LEU A 91 1.38 0.82 -17.69
N LEU A 92 0.81 -0.32 -18.10
CA LEU A 92 1.01 -1.63 -17.50
C LEU A 92 1.52 -2.61 -18.54
N ARG A 93 2.51 -3.43 -18.17
CA ARG A 93 3.06 -4.47 -19.05
C ARG A 93 3.29 -5.75 -18.28
N GLN A 94 3.17 -6.90 -18.93
CA GLN A 94 3.63 -8.16 -18.34
C GLN A 94 5.14 -8.09 -18.05
N PRO A 95 5.62 -8.78 -17.00
CA PRO A 95 7.05 -9.05 -16.89
C PRO A 95 7.53 -9.89 -18.09
N VAL A 96 8.80 -9.78 -18.43
CA VAL A 96 9.42 -10.62 -19.48
C VAL A 96 9.84 -11.99 -18.96
N ASP A 97 10.10 -12.08 -17.65
CA ASP A 97 10.40 -13.34 -16.96
C ASP A 97 10.19 -13.21 -15.44
N PHE A 98 10.42 -14.29 -14.69
CA PHE A 98 10.54 -14.30 -13.24
C PHE A 98 11.85 -14.95 -12.79
N THR A 99 12.52 -14.31 -11.85
CA THR A 99 13.68 -14.85 -11.14
C THR A 99 13.25 -15.41 -9.79
N LEU A 100 13.56 -16.68 -9.52
CA LEU A 100 13.39 -17.26 -8.19
C LEU A 100 14.44 -16.65 -7.26
N ILE A 101 14.01 -15.86 -6.27
CA ILE A 101 14.93 -15.22 -5.32
C ILE A 101 15.05 -15.96 -4.00
N TRP A 102 14.09 -16.84 -3.69
CA TRP A 102 14.10 -17.66 -2.49
C TRP A 102 13.10 -18.82 -2.55
N SER A 103 13.42 -19.94 -1.90
CA SER A 103 12.49 -21.05 -1.68
C SER A 103 12.63 -21.61 -0.26
N SER A 104 11.54 -22.20 0.21
CA SER A 104 11.50 -22.88 1.52
C SER A 104 11.77 -24.39 1.43
N GLU A 105 12.08 -24.95 0.26
CA GLU A 105 12.15 -26.42 0.05
C GLU A 105 13.12 -27.11 1.01
N PHE A 106 14.28 -26.50 1.24
CA PHE A 106 15.35 -27.05 2.07
C PHE A 106 15.34 -26.52 3.50
N LEU A 107 14.30 -25.77 3.89
CA LEU A 107 14.19 -25.22 5.24
C LEU A 107 13.40 -26.17 6.15
N ASN A 108 14.07 -26.59 7.22
CA ASN A 108 13.49 -27.39 8.29
C ASN A 108 12.80 -26.49 9.33
N ILE A 109 11.72 -25.83 8.91
CA ILE A 109 10.86 -24.99 9.77
C ILE A 109 9.41 -25.48 9.68
N LYS A 110 8.58 -25.17 10.67
CA LYS A 110 7.13 -25.44 10.58
C LYS A 110 6.49 -24.56 9.51
N LYS A 111 5.94 -25.16 8.46
CA LYS A 111 5.37 -24.45 7.30
C LYS A 111 4.31 -25.26 6.57
N ASP A 112 3.42 -24.56 5.87
CA ASP A 112 2.37 -25.13 5.02
C ASP A 112 2.95 -25.47 3.64
N GLY A 113 3.61 -26.64 3.51
CA GLY A 113 4.25 -27.05 2.27
C GLY A 113 5.45 -26.15 1.88
N ASN A 114 5.69 -25.97 0.58
CA ASN A 114 6.80 -25.16 0.07
C ASN A 114 6.28 -23.84 -0.51
N GLY A 115 6.81 -22.72 -0.02
CA GLY A 115 6.69 -21.41 -0.65
C GLY A 115 7.91 -21.08 -1.51
N TYR A 116 7.66 -20.37 -2.60
CA TYR A 116 8.65 -19.86 -3.56
C TYR A 116 8.39 -18.39 -3.79
N VAL A 117 9.42 -17.55 -3.68
CA VAL A 117 9.32 -16.11 -3.86
C VAL A 117 10.01 -15.72 -5.16
N TRP A 118 9.26 -15.07 -6.04
CA TRP A 118 9.67 -14.72 -7.39
C TRP A 118 9.73 -13.20 -7.55
N LEU A 119 10.87 -12.72 -8.05
CA LEU A 119 11.05 -11.35 -8.50
C LEU A 119 10.68 -11.26 -9.99
N PRO A 120 9.70 -10.42 -10.37
CA PRO A 120 9.39 -10.21 -11.78
C PRO A 120 10.49 -9.42 -12.47
N THR A 121 10.90 -9.88 -13.64
CA THR A 121 11.81 -9.16 -14.53
C THR A 121 10.99 -8.19 -15.38
N ALA A 122 11.00 -6.91 -15.02
CA ALA A 122 10.36 -5.87 -15.80
C ALA A 122 11.13 -5.59 -17.10
N SER A 123 10.43 -5.29 -18.20
CA SER A 123 11.06 -4.80 -19.43
C SER A 123 11.63 -3.39 -19.24
N ASP A 124 12.52 -2.97 -20.13
CA ASP A 124 13.10 -1.62 -20.14
C ASP A 124 12.01 -0.53 -20.09
N GLY A 125 12.19 0.44 -19.20
CA GLY A 125 11.23 1.51 -18.95
C GLY A 125 10.10 1.15 -17.97
N TYR A 126 10.12 -0.04 -17.36
CA TYR A 126 9.12 -0.50 -16.38
C TYR A 126 9.78 -0.94 -15.07
N LYS A 127 8.98 -1.01 -14.01
CA LYS A 127 9.39 -1.49 -12.68
C LYS A 127 8.35 -2.45 -12.11
N ALA A 128 8.83 -3.44 -11.36
CA ALA A 128 7.97 -4.30 -10.55
C ALA A 128 7.55 -3.55 -9.27
N ILE A 129 6.28 -3.68 -8.87
CA ILE A 129 5.74 -3.04 -7.66
C ILE A 129 5.74 -3.99 -6.46
N GLY A 130 5.78 -5.30 -6.71
CA GLY A 130 5.86 -6.31 -5.67
C GLY A 130 6.34 -7.65 -6.21
N LEU A 131 6.51 -8.57 -5.27
CA LEU A 131 6.94 -9.95 -5.52
C LEU A 131 5.75 -10.88 -5.70
N VAL A 132 5.96 -12.03 -6.33
CA VAL A 132 4.97 -13.10 -6.46
C VAL A 132 5.36 -14.26 -5.57
N VAL A 133 4.40 -14.87 -4.89
CA VAL A 133 4.59 -16.10 -4.11
C VAL A 133 3.80 -17.22 -4.77
N THR A 134 4.39 -18.41 -4.84
CA THR A 134 3.70 -19.64 -5.28
C THR A 134 3.89 -20.76 -4.27
N SER A 135 3.00 -21.74 -4.32
CA SER A 135 3.10 -23.00 -3.56
C SER A 135 3.69 -24.16 -4.39
N SER A 136 4.09 -23.89 -5.63
CA SER A 136 4.72 -24.81 -6.58
C SER A 136 6.05 -24.26 -7.08
N PRO A 137 7.03 -25.14 -7.41
CA PRO A 137 8.33 -24.72 -7.93
C PRO A 137 8.26 -24.21 -9.38
N GLU A 138 7.13 -24.42 -10.05
CA GLU A 138 6.90 -23.94 -11.41
C GLU A 138 6.87 -22.41 -11.46
N LYS A 139 7.50 -21.87 -12.50
CA LYS A 139 7.54 -20.44 -12.74
C LYS A 139 6.11 -19.87 -12.91
N PRO A 140 5.77 -18.73 -12.30
CA PRO A 140 4.47 -18.12 -12.48
C PRO A 140 4.20 -17.74 -13.94
N SER A 141 2.93 -17.75 -14.35
CA SER A 141 2.52 -17.19 -15.64
C SER A 141 2.86 -15.70 -15.73
N LEU A 142 3.30 -15.23 -16.89
CA LEU A 142 3.54 -13.80 -17.15
C LEU A 142 2.26 -12.96 -16.98
N ASP A 143 1.08 -13.59 -17.11
CA ASP A 143 -0.20 -12.92 -16.86
C ASP A 143 -0.50 -12.65 -15.39
N LYS A 144 0.23 -13.28 -14.47
CA LYS A 144 -0.05 -13.26 -13.04
C LYS A 144 -0.03 -11.85 -12.46
N ILE A 145 0.84 -10.98 -12.96
CA ILE A 145 0.98 -9.59 -12.50
C ILE A 145 1.24 -8.63 -13.66
N ARG A 146 1.26 -7.33 -13.38
CA ARG A 146 1.79 -6.31 -14.29
C ARG A 146 2.89 -5.49 -13.62
N CYS A 147 3.91 -5.16 -14.41
CA CYS A 147 4.89 -4.12 -14.11
C CYS A 147 4.34 -2.76 -14.55
N VAL A 148 4.76 -1.70 -13.86
CA VAL A 148 4.28 -0.33 -14.07
C VAL A 148 5.34 0.49 -14.80
N ARG A 149 4.92 1.35 -15.72
CA ARG A 149 5.81 2.27 -16.44
C ARG A 149 6.56 3.17 -15.45
N SER A 150 7.87 3.33 -15.64
CA SER A 150 8.75 3.98 -14.67
C SER A 150 8.35 5.43 -14.32
N SER A 151 7.70 6.15 -15.25
CA SER A 151 7.19 7.51 -15.03
C SER A 151 6.10 7.60 -13.94
N LEU A 152 5.41 6.48 -13.67
CA LEU A 152 4.38 6.34 -12.63
C LEU A 152 4.89 5.56 -11.40
N THR A 153 6.21 5.48 -11.23
CA THR A 153 6.83 4.85 -10.07
C THR A 153 7.72 5.82 -9.31
N ASP A 154 7.93 5.53 -8.03
CA ASP A 154 8.81 6.26 -7.13
C ASP A 154 9.68 5.27 -6.35
N GLU A 155 10.77 5.77 -5.77
CA GLU A 155 11.67 4.95 -4.96
C GLU A 155 10.99 4.49 -3.68
N CYS A 156 11.32 3.28 -3.26
CA CYS A 156 10.82 2.69 -2.04
C CYS A 156 11.93 2.08 -1.21
N GLU A 157 11.68 1.98 0.09
CA GLU A 157 12.57 1.38 1.06
C GLU A 157 11.83 0.34 1.91
N ALA A 158 12.61 -0.58 2.49
CA ALA A 158 12.11 -1.50 3.49
C ALA A 158 11.65 -0.72 4.75
N ASP A 159 10.51 -1.11 5.31
CA ASP A 159 9.90 -0.45 6.46
C ASP A 159 9.84 -1.36 7.68
N LEU A 160 8.77 -2.15 7.83
CA LEU A 160 8.57 -3.03 8.98
C LEU A 160 9.00 -4.45 8.63
N TRP A 161 9.72 -5.08 9.54
CA TRP A 161 10.12 -6.47 9.39
C TRP A 161 8.91 -7.41 9.56
N ILE A 162 8.64 -8.20 8.52
CA ILE A 162 7.52 -9.15 8.46
C ILE A 162 8.00 -10.55 8.83
N TRP A 163 9.12 -11.00 8.24
CA TRP A 163 9.60 -12.37 8.42
C TRP A 163 11.10 -12.53 8.19
N GLY A 164 11.71 -13.50 8.86
CA GLY A 164 13.11 -13.90 8.70
C GLY A 164 13.52 -14.97 9.72
N PRO A 165 14.70 -15.61 9.55
CA PRO A 165 15.11 -16.79 10.32
C PRO A 165 15.67 -16.53 11.75
N GLY A 166 15.79 -15.27 12.21
CA GLY A 166 16.46 -14.95 13.48
C GLY A 166 15.93 -13.70 14.22
N THR A 167 16.67 -13.20 15.22
CA THR A 167 16.39 -11.91 15.91
C THR A 167 16.27 -10.78 14.89
N ALA A 168 15.46 -9.75 15.20
CA ALA A 168 15.08 -8.66 14.27
C ALA A 168 16.17 -8.33 13.24
N SER A 169 15.98 -8.79 12.00
CA SER A 169 16.88 -8.62 10.85
C SER A 169 18.30 -9.21 10.97
N ASP A 170 18.43 -10.53 11.08
CA ASP A 170 19.73 -11.18 10.80
C ASP A 170 20.16 -10.84 9.36
N ALA A 171 21.25 -10.08 9.23
CA ALA A 171 21.76 -9.55 7.97
C ALA A 171 22.23 -10.66 7.00
N ASN A 172 22.49 -11.86 7.52
CA ASN A 172 22.94 -13.00 6.73
C ASN A 172 21.77 -13.90 6.26
N GLY A 173 20.55 -13.62 6.71
CA GLY A 173 19.34 -14.38 6.40
C GLY A 173 18.50 -13.77 5.27
N PHE A 174 17.62 -14.58 4.68
CA PHE A 174 16.54 -14.04 3.85
C PHE A 174 15.50 -13.39 4.74
N ASN A 175 15.15 -12.14 4.46
CA ASN A 175 14.19 -11.37 5.24
C ASN A 175 13.11 -10.77 4.33
N VAL A 176 11.92 -10.59 4.89
CA VAL A 176 10.77 -9.98 4.24
C VAL A 176 10.37 -8.75 5.04
N PHE A 177 10.16 -7.63 4.35
CA PHE A 177 9.77 -6.36 4.93
C PHE A 177 8.56 -5.78 4.20
N SER A 178 7.74 -5.00 4.91
CA SER A 178 6.79 -4.12 4.24
C SER A 178 7.54 -3.03 3.47
N VAL A 179 6.86 -2.44 2.50
CA VAL A 179 7.41 -1.40 1.62
C VAL A 179 6.78 -0.07 1.96
N ARG A 180 7.60 0.99 1.99
CA ARG A 180 7.12 2.38 2.04
C ARG A 180 7.87 3.25 1.03
N PRO A 181 7.32 4.40 0.62
CA PRO A 181 8.05 5.36 -0.22
C PRO A 181 9.26 5.93 0.51
N SER A 182 10.37 6.07 -0.21
CA SER A 182 11.61 6.66 0.33
C SER A 182 11.45 8.17 0.54
N ASN A 183 10.86 8.85 -0.45
CA ASN A 183 10.55 10.27 -0.38
C ASN A 183 9.27 10.49 0.43
N ARG A 184 9.35 11.34 1.46
CA ARG A 184 8.24 11.63 2.39
C ARG A 184 8.11 13.13 2.65
N GLY A 185 6.89 13.58 2.90
CA GLY A 185 6.58 14.99 3.15
C GLY A 185 5.27 15.40 2.48
N THR A 186 4.84 16.63 2.71
CA THR A 186 3.58 17.17 2.18
C THR A 186 3.56 17.27 0.65
N SER A 187 4.72 17.26 0.02
CA SER A 187 4.92 17.29 -1.44
C SER A 187 5.45 15.97 -2.01
N ALA A 188 5.58 14.92 -1.20
CA ALA A 188 5.97 13.60 -1.69
C ALA A 188 4.81 12.95 -2.45
N MET A 189 5.15 12.21 -3.52
CA MET A 189 4.16 11.66 -4.46
C MET A 189 4.06 10.13 -4.38
N GLY A 190 4.92 9.48 -3.60
CA GLY A 190 4.98 8.04 -3.50
C GLY A 190 3.73 7.44 -2.85
N VAL A 191 3.21 6.37 -3.44
CA VAL A 191 2.07 5.58 -2.96
C VAL A 191 2.54 4.13 -2.81
N PHE A 192 2.48 3.58 -1.59
CA PHE A 192 2.80 2.18 -1.37
C PHE A 192 1.61 1.30 -1.75
N ALA A 193 1.90 0.13 -2.35
CA ALA A 193 0.88 -0.75 -2.92
C ALA A 193 0.40 -1.85 -1.97
N GLY A 194 0.81 -1.82 -0.69
CA GLY A 194 0.54 -2.91 0.25
C GLY A 194 1.26 -4.21 -0.13
N THR A 195 2.41 -4.12 -0.80
CA THR A 195 3.27 -5.26 -1.15
C THR A 195 4.44 -5.37 -0.18
N PHE A 196 5.25 -6.41 -0.33
CA PHE A 196 6.47 -6.62 0.45
C PHE A 196 7.72 -6.64 -0.45
N ILE A 197 8.86 -6.39 0.18
CA ILE A 197 10.20 -6.51 -0.41
C ILE A 197 10.97 -7.60 0.33
N ALA A 198 11.86 -8.29 -0.39
CA ALA A 198 12.74 -9.28 0.18
C ALA A 198 14.18 -8.78 0.21
N ALA A 199 14.86 -8.95 1.34
CA ALA A 199 16.30 -8.83 1.47
C ALA A 199 16.92 -10.23 1.37
N GLN A 200 17.88 -10.37 0.46
CA GLN A 200 18.63 -11.60 0.23
C GLN A 200 19.77 -11.73 1.25
N GLN A 201 20.33 -12.94 1.36
CA GLN A 201 21.38 -13.28 2.33
C GLN A 201 22.66 -12.44 2.20
N ASN A 202 22.88 -11.80 1.05
CA ASN A 202 24.02 -10.90 0.80
C ASN A 202 23.73 -9.44 1.18
N GLY A 203 22.59 -9.16 1.85
CA GLY A 203 22.13 -7.82 2.18
C GLY A 203 21.49 -7.06 1.01
N GLY A 204 21.41 -7.66 -0.18
CA GLY A 204 20.77 -7.06 -1.35
C GLY A 204 19.25 -7.02 -1.21
N LEU A 205 18.64 -5.85 -1.41
CA LEU A 205 17.19 -5.70 -1.49
C LEU A 205 16.70 -6.00 -2.90
N SER A 206 15.55 -6.68 -3.00
CA SER A 206 14.88 -6.92 -4.28
C SER A 206 14.46 -5.60 -4.92
N THR A 207 14.62 -5.46 -6.24
CA THR A 207 14.37 -4.19 -6.94
C THR A 207 12.88 -4.00 -7.26
N VAL A 208 12.10 -3.64 -6.25
CA VAL A 208 10.70 -3.18 -6.40
C VAL A 208 10.61 -1.66 -6.30
N ALA A 209 9.49 -1.08 -6.72
CA ALA A 209 9.22 0.35 -6.65
C ALA A 209 7.86 0.63 -6.00
N CYS A 210 7.69 1.84 -5.45
CA CYS A 210 6.38 2.37 -5.10
C CYS A 210 5.69 2.94 -6.34
N LEU A 211 4.37 3.11 -6.27
CA LEU A 211 3.63 3.87 -7.27
C LEU A 211 3.89 5.37 -7.04
N LYS A 212 3.63 6.18 -8.06
CA LYS A 212 3.73 7.64 -8.00
C LYS A 212 2.39 8.26 -8.37
N ASN A 213 1.88 9.13 -7.50
CA ASN A 213 0.69 9.93 -7.78
C ASN A 213 1.03 11.09 -8.72
N ALA A 214 1.02 10.85 -10.03
CA ALA A 214 1.28 11.88 -11.04
C ALA A 214 0.08 12.82 -11.27
N ALA A 215 -1.09 12.54 -10.69
CA ALA A 215 -2.31 13.35 -10.83
C ALA A 215 -2.37 14.57 -9.88
N ILE A 216 -1.33 14.83 -9.07
CA ILE A 216 -1.28 15.96 -8.13
C ILE A 216 -1.51 17.34 -8.78
N SER A 217 -1.26 17.48 -10.08
CA SER A 217 -1.56 18.72 -10.81
C SER A 217 -3.07 19.02 -10.92
N ASN A 218 -3.94 18.03 -10.68
CA ASN A 218 -5.39 18.19 -10.61
C ASN A 218 -5.97 17.53 -9.33
N PRO A 219 -5.73 18.11 -8.15
CA PRO A 219 -6.13 17.51 -6.87
C PRO A 219 -7.65 17.44 -6.70
N GLN A 220 -8.43 18.17 -7.50
CA GLN A 220 -9.89 18.20 -7.41
C GLN A 220 -10.54 16.85 -7.75
N VAL A 221 -9.88 15.99 -8.54
CA VAL A 221 -10.45 14.72 -9.02
C VAL A 221 -10.79 13.74 -7.88
N SER A 222 -10.00 13.77 -6.80
CA SER A 222 -10.16 12.84 -5.66
C SER A 222 -10.65 13.51 -4.38
N MET A 223 -10.93 14.81 -4.42
CA MET A 223 -11.45 15.56 -3.27
C MET A 223 -12.95 15.33 -3.11
N PRO A 224 -13.48 15.35 -1.88
CA PRO A 224 -14.92 15.30 -1.66
C PRO A 224 -15.59 16.56 -2.20
N ASN A 225 -16.76 16.41 -2.82
CA ASN A 225 -17.63 17.54 -3.12
C ASN A 225 -18.32 18.06 -1.85
N LEU A 226 -18.98 19.22 -1.96
CA LEU A 226 -19.62 19.87 -0.82
C LEU A 226 -20.63 18.95 -0.10
N THR A 227 -21.47 18.23 -0.84
CA THR A 227 -22.45 17.31 -0.26
C THR A 227 -21.79 16.17 0.52
N GLN A 228 -20.69 15.63 0.01
CA GLN A 228 -19.90 14.60 0.72
C GLN A 228 -19.23 15.17 1.97
N ILE A 229 -18.74 16.41 1.93
CA ILE A 229 -18.18 17.10 3.10
C ILE A 229 -19.27 17.31 4.15
N GLU A 230 -20.44 17.81 3.76
CA GLU A 230 -21.58 18.01 4.66
C GLU A 230 -22.00 16.70 5.33
N ALA A 231 -22.10 15.60 4.56
CA ALA A 231 -22.43 14.29 5.10
C ALA A 231 -21.36 13.75 6.08
N LEU A 232 -20.06 13.98 5.79
CA LEU A 232 -18.98 13.61 6.72
C LEU A 232 -19.05 14.44 7.99
N LEU A 233 -19.30 15.74 7.87
CA LEU A 233 -19.45 16.61 9.02
C LEU A 233 -20.64 16.17 9.88
N GLU A 234 -21.79 15.90 9.28
CA GLU A 234 -22.97 15.44 10.03
C GLU A 234 -22.74 14.12 10.76
N ALA A 235 -22.06 13.16 10.11
CA ALA A 235 -21.85 11.83 10.68
C ALA A 235 -20.73 11.77 11.74
N TYR A 236 -19.68 12.58 11.59
CA TYR A 236 -18.44 12.42 12.37
C TYR A 236 -17.98 13.70 13.08
N SER A 237 -18.63 14.84 12.91
CA SER A 237 -18.21 16.06 13.62
C SER A 237 -18.41 15.88 15.11
N PRO A 238 -17.39 16.16 15.92
CA PRO A 238 -17.53 16.12 17.37
C PRO A 238 -18.50 17.22 17.82
N PHE A 239 -19.43 16.85 18.69
CA PHE A 239 -20.22 17.84 19.42
C PHE A 239 -19.36 18.42 20.54
N ILE A 240 -18.98 19.69 20.40
CA ILE A 240 -18.25 20.42 21.44
C ILE A 240 -19.26 21.24 22.23
N TYR A 241 -19.39 20.94 23.52
CA TYR A 241 -20.19 21.72 24.46
C TYR A 241 -19.27 22.65 25.23
N PHE A 242 -19.48 23.95 25.07
CA PHE A 242 -18.76 24.96 25.86
C PHE A 242 -19.48 25.22 27.17
N HIS A 243 -18.70 25.46 28.22
CA HIS A 243 -19.25 25.95 29.47
C HIS A 243 -19.84 27.36 29.25
N PRO A 244 -20.95 27.74 29.94
CA PRO A 244 -21.57 29.07 29.77
C PRO A 244 -20.62 30.25 30.00
N ASP A 245 -19.62 30.08 30.87
CA ASP A 245 -18.60 31.08 31.19
C ASP A 245 -17.28 30.89 30.40
N GLU A 246 -17.29 30.10 29.33
CA GLU A 246 -16.07 29.84 28.54
C GLU A 246 -15.57 31.12 27.86
N VAL A 247 -14.37 31.55 28.24
CA VAL A 247 -13.75 32.79 27.73
C VAL A 247 -12.93 32.51 26.46
N TYR A 248 -12.50 31.26 26.25
CA TYR A 248 -11.63 30.87 25.15
C TYR A 248 -12.39 29.99 24.15
N LEU A 249 -12.93 30.62 23.11
CA LEU A 249 -13.45 29.90 21.96
C LEU A 249 -12.28 29.39 21.09
N PRO A 250 -12.41 28.22 20.46
CA PRO A 250 -11.46 27.81 19.43
C PRO A 250 -11.45 28.87 18.31
N SER A 251 -10.27 29.20 17.81
CA SER A 251 -10.14 30.20 16.75
C SER A 251 -10.93 29.76 15.52
N VAL A 252 -11.92 30.57 15.13
CA VAL A 252 -12.88 30.34 14.02
C VAL A 252 -12.22 30.13 12.64
N ASN A 253 -10.90 30.24 12.54
CA ASN A 253 -10.17 30.05 11.29
C ASN A 253 -9.47 28.69 11.15
N VAL A 254 -9.48 27.82 12.17
CA VAL A 254 -8.79 26.51 12.08
C VAL A 254 -9.48 25.47 12.96
N CYS A 255 -10.74 25.14 12.70
CA CYS A 255 -11.18 23.74 12.86
C CYS A 255 -10.78 23.02 11.57
N VAL A 256 -9.48 22.87 11.36
CA VAL A 256 -9.00 21.97 10.31
C VAL A 256 -9.30 20.57 10.83
N LEU A 257 -10.35 19.96 10.30
CA LEU A 257 -10.47 18.52 10.30
C LEU A 257 -9.25 18.03 9.51
N THR A 258 -8.13 17.78 10.19
CA THR A 258 -6.94 17.18 9.57
C THR A 258 -7.30 15.72 9.31
N VAL A 259 -8.03 15.48 8.24
CA VAL A 259 -8.19 14.15 7.66
C VAL A 259 -6.81 13.82 7.09
N TYR A 260 -6.05 13.01 7.82
CA TYR A 260 -4.82 12.43 7.29
C TYR A 260 -5.20 11.49 6.14
N PHE A 261 -5.19 12.03 4.93
CA PHE A 261 -5.30 11.28 3.69
C PHE A 261 -3.99 10.55 3.43
N ASN A 262 -3.80 9.39 4.05
CA ASN A 262 -2.84 8.42 3.50
C ASN A 262 -3.47 7.80 2.25
N GLY A 263 -3.23 8.44 1.10
CA GLY A 263 -3.54 7.87 -0.21
C GLY A 263 -5.03 7.70 -0.51
N GLY A 264 -5.90 8.65 -0.13
CA GLY A 264 -7.30 8.69 -0.57
C GLY A 264 -8.27 7.69 0.09
N PHE A 265 -7.81 6.86 1.03
CA PHE A 265 -8.66 5.93 1.77
C PHE A 265 -8.86 6.41 3.22
N LEU A 266 -10.13 6.50 3.66
CA LEU A 266 -10.46 6.70 5.06
C LEU A 266 -10.19 5.41 5.86
N GLN A 267 -9.27 5.45 6.80
CA GLN A 267 -9.21 4.47 7.89
C GLN A 267 -9.88 5.08 9.13
N PRO A 268 -10.87 4.42 9.77
CA PRO A 268 -11.39 4.86 11.05
C PRO A 268 -10.36 4.54 12.14
N SER A 269 -9.51 5.51 12.50
CA SER A 269 -8.79 5.43 13.77
C SER A 269 -9.75 5.84 14.89
N LYS A 270 -9.93 4.96 15.88
CA LYS A 270 -10.49 5.38 17.17
C LYS A 270 -9.53 6.43 17.73
N MET A 271 -9.96 7.69 17.84
CA MET A 271 -9.27 8.65 18.69
C MET A 271 -9.34 8.13 20.12
N ALA A 272 -8.21 7.66 20.65
CA ALA A 272 -8.04 7.53 22.09
C ALA A 272 -7.91 8.94 22.65
N GLU A 273 -8.86 9.30 23.52
CA GLU A 273 -8.77 10.49 24.36
C GLU A 273 -7.49 10.40 25.19
N ASN A 274 -6.54 11.31 24.94
CA ASN A 274 -5.56 11.73 25.93
C ASN A 274 -5.21 13.19 25.63
N VAL A 275 -6.05 14.08 26.14
CA VAL A 275 -5.71 15.50 26.28
C VAL A 275 -4.98 15.65 27.61
N GLU A 276 -3.66 15.49 27.61
CA GLU A 276 -2.85 16.00 28.72
C GLU A 276 -2.77 17.52 28.60
N GLY A 277 -3.31 18.20 29.62
CA GLY A 277 -3.43 19.63 29.68
C GLY A 277 -2.07 20.35 29.73
N ILE A 278 -1.89 21.31 28.83
CA ILE A 278 -0.86 22.33 28.97
C ILE A 278 -1.37 23.37 29.96
N SER A 279 -1.02 23.19 31.23
CA SER A 279 -1.22 24.19 32.28
C SER A 279 0.07 24.97 32.51
N LYS A 280 -0.14 26.30 32.55
CA LYS A 280 0.66 27.37 33.19
C LYS A 280 1.77 28.04 32.36
N ARG A 281 1.40 29.24 31.88
CA ARG A 281 2.29 30.41 31.91
C ARG A 281 2.46 30.90 33.36
N ARG A 282 3.63 31.47 33.65
CA ARG A 282 3.70 32.77 34.33
C ARG A 282 4.02 33.82 33.28
#